data_AF-A0A524LJ00-F1
#
_entry.id   AF-A0A524LJ00-F1
#
_cell.length_a   1.000
_cell.length_b   1.000
_cell.length_c   1.000
_cell.angle_alpha   90.00
_cell.angle_beta   90.00
_cell.angle_gamma   90.00
#
_symmetry.space_group_name_H-M   'P 1'
#
loop_
_entity.id
_entity.type
_entity.pdbx_description
1 polymer ?
#
loop_
_entity_poly.entity_id
_entity_poly.type
_entity_poly.pdbx_seq_one_letter_code
_entity_poly.pdbx_strand_id
1 'polypeptide(L)'
;MIELLAHHRVSFAKPILLLYLEGNLDAGDAFFSSMFAEMSFQDFEQDFESIYSKILGDSKEEHMIDYVSAFQKAGPYTIWASSKDLAPISAKGDLLRRLLAHSDFTCYFIFGEKNRGVYSSEKLVREAKLQLLFIPNAGHGLHTENPTYFWDVVSKLINKDKMLYPITQRV
;
A
#
# COMPACT_ATOMS: atom_id res chain seq x y z
N MET A 1 0.19 4.89 -11.60
CA MET A 1 -1.27 4.68 -11.74
C MET A 1 -2.06 6.00 -11.68
N ILE A 2 -1.98 6.77 -10.59
CA ILE A 2 -2.77 8.02 -10.45
C ILE A 2 -2.40 9.07 -11.50
N GLU A 3 -1.11 9.25 -11.78
CA GLU A 3 -0.63 10.10 -12.90
C GLU A 3 -1.18 9.63 -14.26
N LEU A 4 -1.23 8.32 -14.50
CA LEU A 4 -1.81 7.76 -15.73
C LEU A 4 -3.31 8.06 -15.83
N LEU A 5 -4.04 7.90 -14.71
CA LEU A 5 -5.47 8.23 -14.65
C LEU A 5 -5.73 9.72 -14.86
N ALA A 6 -4.85 10.59 -14.37
CA ALA A 6 -4.96 12.05 -14.54
C ALA A 6 -4.62 12.50 -15.97
N HIS A 7 -3.71 11.81 -16.68
CA HIS A 7 -3.28 12.19 -18.02
C HIS A 7 -4.11 11.59 -19.16
N HIS A 8 -4.87 10.52 -18.91
CA HIS A 8 -5.82 10.00 -19.90
C HIS A 8 -7.05 10.92 -20.01
N ARG A 9 -7.04 11.80 -21.02
CA ARG A 9 -8.14 12.72 -21.40
C ARG A 9 -9.48 12.03 -21.73
N VAL A 10 -9.54 10.70 -21.73
CA VAL A 10 -10.75 9.91 -21.99
C VAL A 10 -10.79 8.74 -21.01
N SER A 11 -11.20 9.01 -19.79
CA SER A 11 -11.66 7.99 -18.85
C SER A 11 -13.13 8.27 -18.54
N PHE A 12 -14.03 7.35 -18.87
CA PHE A 12 -15.43 7.41 -18.41
C PHE A 12 -15.54 7.19 -16.89
N ALA A 13 -14.44 6.78 -16.23
CA ALA A 13 -14.39 6.57 -14.80
C ALA A 13 -13.63 7.72 -14.12
N LYS A 14 -14.35 8.50 -13.31
CA LYS A 14 -13.75 9.45 -12.38
C LYS A 14 -13.51 8.75 -11.05
N PRO A 15 -12.26 8.63 -10.55
CA PRO A 15 -12.01 8.17 -9.19
C PRO A 15 -12.71 9.10 -8.19
N ILE A 16 -13.42 8.54 -7.22
CA ILE A 16 -14.12 9.31 -6.17
C ILE A 16 -13.50 9.11 -4.78
N LEU A 17 -12.86 7.95 -4.57
CA LEU A 17 -12.32 7.52 -3.29
C LEU A 17 -11.04 6.71 -3.54
N LEU A 18 -9.98 7.02 -2.79
CA LEU A 18 -8.77 6.22 -2.66
C LEU A 18 -8.60 5.78 -1.21
N LEU A 19 -8.44 4.47 -1.01
CA LEU A 19 -8.07 3.88 0.27
C LEU A 19 -6.61 3.44 0.17
N TYR A 20 -5.72 4.18 0.82
CA TYR A 20 -4.28 3.93 0.81
C TYR A 20 -3.92 3.12 2.06
N LEU A 21 -3.60 1.82 1.87
CA LEU A 21 -3.36 0.88 2.97
C LEU A 21 -1.87 0.83 3.30
N GLU A 22 -1.51 1.01 4.57
CA GLU A 22 -0.15 0.82 5.10
C GLU A 22 0.95 1.61 4.37
N GLY A 23 0.58 2.74 3.76
CA GLY A 23 1.44 3.90 3.78
C GLY A 23 2.74 3.91 2.97
N ASN A 24 3.02 3.05 1.98
CA ASN A 24 4.23 3.15 1.12
C ASN A 24 4.43 4.53 0.40
N LEU A 25 4.82 5.58 1.12
CA LEU A 25 4.89 6.98 0.68
C LEU A 25 6.31 7.53 0.69
N ASP A 26 7.25 6.79 1.27
CA ASP A 26 8.67 7.13 1.26
C ASP A 26 9.51 5.84 1.36
N ALA A 27 10.83 6.01 1.44
CA ALA A 27 11.77 4.90 1.56
C ALA A 27 11.69 4.14 2.89
N GLY A 28 11.16 4.76 3.96
CA GLY A 28 11.06 4.12 5.27
C GLY A 28 10.09 2.94 5.28
N ASP A 29 9.14 2.92 4.34
CA ASP A 29 8.18 1.83 4.20
C ASP A 29 8.54 0.86 3.05
N ALA A 30 9.61 1.16 2.29
CA ALA A 30 10.08 0.34 1.17
C ALA A 30 11.21 -0.63 1.58
N PHE A 31 11.32 -1.03 2.85
CA PHE A 31 12.48 -1.74 3.41
C PHE A 31 12.95 -2.94 2.57
N PHE A 32 12.09 -3.94 2.35
CA PHE A 32 12.46 -5.13 1.56
C PHE A 32 12.76 -4.79 0.10
N SER A 33 11.98 -3.87 -0.49
CA SER A 33 12.20 -3.45 -1.88
C SER A 33 13.54 -2.75 -2.05
N SER A 34 13.95 -1.90 -1.11
CA SER A 34 15.26 -1.25 -1.11
C SER A 34 16.39 -2.28 -1.03
N MET A 35 16.28 -3.27 -0.14
CA MET A 35 17.27 -4.34 -0.03
C MET A 35 17.42 -5.15 -1.33
N PHE A 36 16.29 -5.54 -1.95
CA PHE A 36 16.33 -6.31 -3.20
C PHE A 36 16.79 -5.47 -4.39
N ALA A 37 16.52 -4.17 -4.38
CA ALA A 37 16.94 -3.24 -5.43
C ALA A 37 18.46 -3.00 -5.44
N GLU A 38 19.20 -3.33 -4.38
CA GLU A 38 20.66 -3.25 -4.35
C GLU A 38 21.33 -4.48 -4.98
N MET A 39 20.64 -5.62 -5.04
CA MET A 39 21.17 -6.88 -5.57
C MET A 39 21.17 -6.90 -7.10
N SER A 40 22.12 -7.64 -7.70
CA SER A 40 21.98 -8.07 -9.10
C SER A 40 20.84 -9.08 -9.20
N PHE A 41 20.27 -9.26 -10.40
CA PHE A 41 19.23 -10.27 -10.57
C PHE A 41 19.76 -11.68 -10.27
N GLN A 42 20.99 -11.99 -10.72
CA GLN A 42 21.61 -13.29 -10.46
C GLN A 42 21.77 -13.57 -8.97
N ASP A 43 22.27 -12.60 -8.20
CA ASP A 43 22.44 -12.77 -6.74
C ASP A 43 21.08 -12.94 -6.06
N PHE A 44 20.08 -12.15 -6.46
CA PHE A 44 18.74 -12.24 -5.89
C PHE A 44 18.05 -13.56 -6.21
N GLU A 45 18.16 -14.05 -7.45
CA GLU A 45 17.60 -15.33 -7.87
C GLU A 45 18.25 -16.49 -7.11
N GLN A 46 19.57 -16.46 -6.94
CA GLN A 46 20.31 -17.47 -6.17
C GLN A 46 19.90 -17.49 -4.69
N ASP A 47 19.67 -16.32 -4.10
CA ASP A 47 19.32 -16.20 -2.68
C ASP A 47 17.82 -16.28 -2.41
N PHE A 48 16.98 -16.35 -3.45
CA PHE A 48 15.52 -16.19 -3.34
C PHE A 48 14.89 -17.11 -2.30
N GLU A 49 15.31 -18.38 -2.27
CA GLU A 49 14.83 -19.36 -1.28
C GLU A 49 15.23 -19.02 0.15
N SER A 50 16.49 -18.61 0.34
CA SER A 50 17.00 -18.18 1.64
C SER A 50 16.26 -16.95 2.14
N ILE A 51 15.96 -16.00 1.25
CA ILE A 51 15.27 -14.75 1.56
C ILE A 51 13.87 -15.03 2.12
N TYR A 52 13.01 -15.76 1.40
CA TYR A 52 11.67 -15.98 1.92
C TYR A 52 11.65 -16.91 3.15
N SER A 53 12.63 -17.81 3.28
CA SER A 53 12.79 -18.65 4.47
C SER A 53 13.13 -17.80 5.71
N LYS A 54 13.98 -16.77 5.54
CA LYS A 54 14.27 -15.78 6.60
C LYS A 54 13.07 -14.90 6.91
N ILE A 55 12.29 -14.50 5.90
CA ILE A 55 11.06 -13.72 6.08
C ILE A 55 10.04 -14.52 6.89
N LEU A 56 9.89 -15.82 6.60
CA LEU A 56 9.01 -16.71 7.36
C LEU A 56 9.51 -16.87 8.81
N GLY A 57 10.84 -17.02 8.98
CA GLY A 57 11.45 -17.27 10.28
C GLY A 57 10.80 -18.46 10.99
N ASP A 58 10.61 -18.34 12.31
CA ASP A 58 9.80 -19.26 13.13
C ASP A 58 8.34 -18.79 13.29
N SER A 59 7.88 -17.83 12.47
CA SER A 59 6.56 -17.22 12.63
C SER A 59 5.45 -18.26 12.42
N LYS A 60 4.49 -18.27 13.35
CA LYS A 60 3.24 -19.04 13.24
C LYS A 60 2.05 -18.17 12.86
N GLU A 61 2.30 -16.91 12.51
CA GLU A 61 1.26 -15.95 12.20
C GLU A 61 0.75 -16.16 10.78
N GLU A 62 -0.56 -16.37 10.63
CA GLU A 62 -1.21 -16.71 9.36
C GLU A 62 -0.91 -15.68 8.25
N HIS A 63 -0.89 -14.39 8.59
CA HIS A 63 -0.60 -13.33 7.62
C HIS A 63 0.84 -13.38 7.07
N MET A 64 1.81 -13.87 7.85
CA MET A 64 3.19 -14.05 7.39
C MET A 64 3.33 -15.26 6.47
N ILE A 65 2.58 -16.33 6.75
CA ILE A 65 2.50 -17.51 5.89
C ILE A 65 1.90 -17.12 4.53
N ASP A 66 0.81 -16.35 4.53
CA ASP A 66 0.18 -15.85 3.30
C ASP A 66 1.10 -14.92 2.51
N TYR A 67 1.81 -14.03 3.19
CA TYR A 67 2.80 -13.15 2.56
C TYR A 67 3.89 -13.95 1.85
N VAL A 68 4.50 -14.93 2.54
CA VAL A 68 5.54 -15.78 1.96
C VAL A 68 5.01 -16.61 0.79
N SER A 69 3.80 -17.15 0.91
CA SER A 69 3.13 -17.87 -0.19
C SER A 69 2.94 -16.99 -1.42
N ALA A 70 2.50 -15.74 -1.23
CA ALA A 70 2.37 -14.77 -2.31
C ALA A 70 3.73 -14.39 -2.92
N PHE A 71 4.75 -14.18 -2.09
CA PHE A 71 6.11 -13.88 -2.50
C PHE A 71 6.70 -14.99 -3.38
N GLN A 72 6.56 -16.26 -2.96
CA GLN A 72 6.98 -17.43 -3.73
C GLN A 72 6.25 -17.51 -5.07
N LYS A 73 4.93 -17.30 -5.08
CA LYS A 73 4.12 -17.32 -6.32
C LYS A 73 4.50 -16.23 -7.31
N ALA A 74 4.88 -15.04 -6.82
CA ALA A 74 5.33 -13.95 -7.69
C ALA A 74 6.65 -14.29 -8.40
N GLY A 75 7.51 -15.06 -7.74
CA GLY A 75 8.80 -15.52 -8.26
C GLY A 75 9.88 -14.44 -8.23
N PRO A 76 11.15 -14.84 -8.40
CA PRO A 76 12.30 -13.98 -8.16
C PRO A 76 12.34 -12.76 -9.08
N TYR A 77 12.10 -12.96 -10.37
CA TYR A 77 12.16 -11.87 -11.35
C TYR A 77 11.14 -10.77 -11.04
N THR A 78 9.89 -11.13 -10.76
CA THR A 78 8.82 -10.16 -10.49
C THR A 78 9.13 -9.31 -9.26
N ILE A 79 9.57 -9.94 -8.17
CA ILE A 79 9.92 -9.23 -6.94
C ILE A 79 11.12 -8.32 -7.17
N TRP A 80 12.18 -8.82 -7.79
CA TRP A 80 13.39 -8.04 -8.06
C TRP A 80 13.12 -6.84 -8.97
N ALA A 81 12.44 -7.06 -10.10
CA ALA A 81 12.14 -6.01 -11.07
C ALA A 81 11.23 -4.93 -10.45
N SER A 82 10.16 -5.34 -9.76
CA SER A 82 9.29 -4.42 -9.02
C SER A 82 10.07 -3.60 -7.99
N SER A 83 11.03 -4.23 -7.30
CA SER A 83 11.85 -3.57 -6.29
C SER A 83 12.81 -2.55 -6.91
N LYS A 84 13.44 -2.88 -8.05
CA LYS A 84 14.31 -1.98 -8.83
C LYS A 84 13.59 -0.72 -9.28
N ASP A 85 12.29 -0.82 -9.59
CA ASP A 85 11.49 0.34 -9.97
C ASP A 85 10.99 1.14 -8.75
N LEU A 86 10.51 0.44 -7.71
CA LEU A 86 9.88 1.08 -6.55
C LEU A 86 10.90 1.82 -5.68
N ALA A 87 12.03 1.19 -5.32
CA ALA A 87 12.95 1.74 -4.33
C ALA A 87 13.52 3.13 -4.71
N PRO A 88 13.99 3.38 -5.95
CA PRO A 88 14.48 4.70 -6.34
C PRO A 88 13.39 5.78 -6.32
N ILE A 89 12.14 5.40 -6.60
CA ILE A 89 11.01 6.32 -6.56
C ILE A 89 10.66 6.68 -5.11
N SER A 90 10.61 5.69 -4.22
CA SER A 90 10.37 5.90 -2.79
C SER A 90 11.46 6.76 -2.14
N ALA A 91 12.72 6.58 -2.55
CA ALA A 91 13.86 7.36 -2.06
C ALA A 91 13.84 8.85 -2.44
N LYS A 92 13.09 9.25 -3.48
CA LYS A 92 12.94 10.67 -3.85
C LYS A 92 12.16 11.48 -2.81
N GLY A 93 11.37 10.82 -1.96
CA GLY A 93 10.61 11.47 -0.88
C GLY A 93 9.50 12.41 -1.36
N ASP A 94 9.09 12.34 -2.64
CA ASP A 94 8.09 13.25 -3.22
C ASP A 94 6.78 12.55 -3.60
N LEU A 95 6.61 11.27 -3.24
CA LEU A 95 5.42 10.47 -3.54
C LEU A 95 4.14 11.07 -2.95
N LEU A 96 4.16 11.50 -1.69
CA LEU A 96 3.00 12.14 -1.08
C LEU A 96 2.61 13.43 -1.82
N ARG A 97 3.61 14.25 -2.18
CA ARG A 97 3.39 15.47 -2.96
C ARG A 97 2.77 15.16 -4.33
N ARG A 98 3.29 14.13 -5.02
CA ARG A 98 2.76 13.67 -6.32
C ARG A 98 1.33 13.16 -6.19
N LEU A 99 1.03 12.39 -5.14
CA LEU A 99 -0.33 11.93 -4.85
C LEU A 99 -1.30 13.10 -4.68
N LEU A 100 -0.92 14.09 -3.86
CA LEU A 100 -1.77 15.26 -3.57
C LEU A 100 -1.92 16.19 -4.78
N ALA A 101 -0.96 16.24 -5.69
CA ALA A 101 -1.08 17.00 -6.95
C ALA A 101 -2.16 16.47 -7.88
N HIS A 102 -2.66 15.25 -7.64
CA HIS A 102 -3.65 14.56 -8.46
C HIS A 102 -4.91 14.14 -7.69
N SER A 103 -5.07 14.59 -6.44
CA SER A 103 -6.17 14.17 -5.57
C SER A 103 -7.43 15.02 -5.77
N ASP A 104 -8.07 14.87 -6.94
CA ASP A 104 -9.45 15.37 -7.17
C ASP A 104 -10.52 14.43 -6.56
N PHE A 105 -10.10 13.58 -5.61
CA PHE A 105 -10.88 12.53 -4.96
C PHE A 105 -10.54 12.46 -3.47
N THR A 106 -11.45 11.91 -2.68
CA THR A 106 -11.23 11.72 -1.24
C THR A 106 -10.16 10.64 -1.03
N CYS A 107 -9.11 10.94 -0.26
CA CYS A 107 -8.06 9.97 0.08
C CYS A 107 -8.06 9.69 1.58
N TYR A 108 -8.17 8.41 1.94
CA TYR A 108 -8.00 7.91 3.30
C TYR A 108 -6.73 7.08 3.39
N PHE A 109 -5.91 7.38 4.38
CA PHE A 109 -4.78 6.55 4.76
C PHE A 109 -5.20 5.65 5.92
N ILE A 110 -5.03 4.34 5.75
CA ILE A 110 -5.52 3.34 6.69
C ILE A 110 -4.33 2.47 7.12
N PHE A 111 -4.08 2.44 8.43
CA PHE A 111 -2.99 1.68 9.03
C PHE A 111 -3.53 0.68 10.06
N GLY A 112 -2.75 -0.34 10.39
CA GLY A 112 -3.02 -1.23 11.50
C GLY A 112 -2.69 -0.53 12.82
N GLU A 113 -3.55 -0.68 13.82
CA GLU A 113 -3.28 -0.12 15.16
C GLU A 113 -1.98 -0.64 15.78
N LYS A 114 -1.60 -1.89 15.53
CA LYS A 114 -0.33 -2.48 16.01
C LYS A 114 0.89 -1.77 15.42
N ASN A 115 0.74 -1.13 14.26
CA ASN A 115 1.81 -0.41 13.56
C ASN A 115 1.86 1.09 13.88
N ARG A 116 1.06 1.55 14.86
CA ARG A 116 0.98 2.96 15.21
C ARG A 116 2.36 3.51 15.63
N GLY A 117 2.81 4.53 14.92
CA GLY A 117 4.08 5.22 15.15
C GLY A 117 5.31 4.46 14.64
N VAL A 118 5.13 3.33 13.96
CA VAL A 118 6.24 2.52 13.42
C VAL A 118 6.69 3.05 12.06
N TYR A 119 5.75 3.34 11.16
CA TYR A 119 6.02 3.73 9.78
C TYR A 119 6.22 5.25 9.63
N SER A 120 7.21 5.64 8.82
CA SER A 120 7.50 7.07 8.54
C SER A 120 6.35 7.75 7.81
N SER A 121 5.62 7.01 6.96
CA SER A 121 4.43 7.53 6.30
C SER A 121 3.31 7.94 7.23
N GLU A 122 3.12 7.28 8.38
CA GLU A 122 2.11 7.71 9.35
C GLU A 122 2.41 9.15 9.78
N LYS A 123 3.68 9.43 10.08
CA LYS A 123 4.14 10.77 10.46
C LYS A 123 3.89 11.77 9.33
N LEU A 124 4.25 11.44 8.09
CA LEU A 124 4.02 12.30 6.92
C LEU A 124 2.53 12.64 6.74
N VAL A 125 1.66 11.64 6.84
CA VAL A 125 0.20 11.79 6.72
C VAL A 125 -0.35 12.69 7.83
N ARG A 126 0.12 12.51 9.08
CA ARG A 126 -0.28 13.34 10.23
C ARG A 126 0.16 14.80 10.05
N GLU A 127 1.41 15.03 9.67
CA GLU A 127 1.96 16.37 9.46
C GLU A 127 1.24 17.12 8.33
N ALA A 128 0.87 16.40 7.27
CA ALA A 128 0.06 16.91 6.17
C ALA A 128 -1.44 17.08 6.53
N LYS A 129 -1.87 16.72 7.75
CA LYS A 129 -3.26 16.79 8.25
C LYS A 129 -4.26 16.05 7.35
N LEU A 130 -3.84 14.92 6.79
CA LEU A 130 -4.67 14.10 5.90
C LEU A 130 -5.56 13.13 6.70
N GLN A 131 -6.56 12.56 6.04
CA GLN A 131 -7.51 11.66 6.68
C GLN A 131 -6.84 10.33 7.01
N LEU A 132 -6.64 10.06 8.30
CA LEU A 132 -5.92 8.92 8.83
C LEU A 132 -6.84 8.07 9.72
N LEU A 133 -6.89 6.76 9.44
CA LEU A 133 -7.69 5.79 10.19
C LEU A 133 -6.82 4.63 10.65
N PHE A 134 -7.22 4.00 11.75
CA PHE A 134 -6.56 2.80 12.28
C PHE A 134 -7.55 1.65 12.36
N ILE A 135 -7.13 0.46 11.93
CA ILE A 135 -7.87 -0.78 12.10
C ILE A 135 -7.44 -1.40 13.44
N PRO A 136 -8.36 -1.54 14.41
CA PRO A 136 -8.02 -2.02 15.75
C PRO A 136 -7.56 -3.47 15.70
N ASN A 137 -6.60 -3.80 16.57
CA ASN A 137 -6.01 -5.15 16.66
C ASN A 137 -5.40 -5.69 15.34
N ALA A 138 -5.07 -4.82 14.38
CA ALA A 138 -4.42 -5.19 13.12
C ALA A 138 -3.02 -4.58 12.99
N GLY A 139 -2.11 -5.30 12.33
CA GLY A 139 -0.85 -4.83 11.77
C GLY A 139 -0.99 -4.72 10.25
N HIS A 140 0.00 -5.20 9.49
CA HIS A 140 0.04 -5.01 8.02
C HIS A 140 -1.14 -5.70 7.29
N GLY A 141 -1.57 -6.86 7.79
CA GLY A 141 -2.70 -7.62 7.27
C GLY A 141 -4.07 -7.07 7.68
N LEU A 142 -4.39 -5.80 7.35
CA LEU A 142 -5.61 -5.13 7.83
C LEU A 142 -6.90 -5.95 7.66
N HIS A 143 -7.06 -6.55 6.49
CA HIS A 143 -8.26 -7.28 6.07
C HIS A 143 -8.25 -8.75 6.48
N THR A 144 -7.09 -9.30 6.88
CA THR A 144 -6.96 -10.69 7.35
C THR A 144 -6.98 -10.75 8.88
N GLU A 145 -6.37 -9.79 9.56
CA GLU A 145 -6.30 -9.76 11.03
C GLU A 145 -7.57 -9.23 11.70
N ASN A 146 -8.28 -8.28 11.08
CA ASN A 146 -9.59 -7.82 11.54
C ASN A 146 -10.56 -7.57 10.37
N PRO A 147 -10.95 -8.64 9.64
CA PRO A 147 -11.78 -8.54 8.44
C PRO A 147 -13.08 -7.79 8.69
N THR A 148 -13.77 -8.11 9.78
CA THR A 148 -15.07 -7.54 10.10
C THR A 148 -15.01 -6.02 10.24
N TYR A 149 -14.04 -5.51 11.02
CA TYR A 149 -13.91 -4.07 11.21
C TYR A 149 -13.40 -3.38 9.94
N PHE A 150 -12.42 -3.99 9.25
CA PHE A 150 -11.88 -3.45 8.01
C PHE A 150 -12.98 -3.23 6.97
N TRP A 151 -13.80 -4.26 6.70
CA TRP A 151 -14.86 -4.17 5.69
C TRP A 151 -16.03 -3.25 6.11
N ASP A 152 -16.32 -3.14 7.40
CA ASP A 152 -17.28 -2.14 7.92
C ASP A 152 -16.79 -0.72 7.66
N VAL A 153 -15.52 -0.42 7.94
CA VAL A 153 -14.90 0.89 7.64
C VAL A 153 -14.94 1.17 6.14
N VAL A 154 -14.48 0.24 5.31
CA VAL A 154 -14.50 0.39 3.83
C VAL A 154 -15.92 0.70 3.34
N SER A 155 -16.92 -0.04 3.82
CA SER A 155 -18.32 0.15 3.44
C SER A 155 -18.84 1.53 3.85
N LYS A 156 -18.54 1.99 5.07
CA LYS A 156 -18.90 3.32 5.56
C LYS A 156 -18.29 4.44 4.72
N LEU A 157 -17.01 4.32 4.36
CA LEU A 157 -16.31 5.32 3.54
C LEU A 157 -16.89 5.40 2.13
N ILE A 158 -17.13 4.25 1.49
CA ILE A 158 -17.78 4.19 0.18
C ILE A 158 -19.17 4.83 0.21
N ASN A 159 -19.98 4.53 1.23
CA ASN A 159 -21.33 5.06 1.34
C ASN A 159 -21.35 6.57 1.64
N LYS A 160 -20.40 7.06 2.45
CA LYS A 160 -20.24 8.50 2.72
C LYS A 160 -19.93 9.28 1.45
N ASP A 161 -19.02 8.80 0.61
CA ASP A 161 -18.66 9.49 -0.64
C ASP A 161 -19.76 9.39 -1.71
N LYS A 162 -20.53 8.29 -1.75
CA LYS A 162 -21.73 8.21 -2.61
C LYS A 162 -22.78 9.27 -2.27
N MET A 163 -22.88 9.69 -1.01
CA MET A 163 -23.76 10.78 -0.60
C MET A 163 -23.22 12.16 -1.02
N LEU A 164 -21.89 12.33 -1.08
CA LEU A 164 -21.25 13.57 -1.52
C LEU A 164 -21.22 13.72 -3.05
N TYR A 165 -21.21 12.61 -3.78
CA TYR A 165 -21.25 12.55 -5.24
C TYR A 165 -22.38 11.62 -5.70
N PRO A 166 -23.65 12.05 -5.62
CA PRO A 166 -24.76 11.21 -6.05
C PRO A 166 -24.61 10.89 -7.54
N ILE A 167 -24.45 9.60 -7.84
CA ILE A 167 -24.49 9.09 -9.21
C ILE A 167 -25.92 9.33 -9.68
N THR A 168 -26.13 10.38 -10.46
CA THR A 168 -27.40 10.58 -11.15
C THR A 168 -27.55 9.40 -12.10
N GLN A 169 -28.46 8.48 -11.77
CA GLN A 169 -28.89 7.45 -12.69
C GLN A 169 -29.46 8.17 -13.91
N ARG A 170 -28.71 8.17 -15.02
CA ARG A 170 -29.28 8.52 -16.32
C ARG A 170 -30.18 7.36 -16.71
N VAL A 171 -31.49 7.56 -16.54
CA VAL A 171 -32.54 6.80 -17.24
C VAL A 171 -32.58 7.28 -18.68
#